data_AF-A0A969MBV6-F1
#
_entry.id   AF-A0A969MBV6-F1
#
_cell.length_a   1.000
_cell.length_b   1.000
_cell.length_c   1.000
_cell.angle_alpha   90.00
_cell.angle_beta   90.00
_cell.angle_gamma   90.00
#
_symmetry.space_group_name_H-M   'P 1'
#
loop_
_entity.id
_entity.type
_entity.pdbx_description
1 polymer ?
#
loop_
_entity_poly.entity_id
_entity_poly.type
_entity_poly.pdbx_seq_one_letter_code
_entity_poly.pdbx_strand_id
1 'polypeptide(L)'
;MNATSIVLKEGSRGQEVIKLQEGLKKLNFYSGAIDGVFGSATKDAVIKFQRAQGLVADGIVGTKTWSKLNEMLGNNMSQNKWRKMTPQQEIDEIKSLIDSRMGVAALNQLALENFIGYDCTRKFYINDEFGGFQTLMQVKCSTPRGASSAIGYEEIRVTFNRFESNIENFEIERISEETGSPKFELPE
;
A
#
# COMPACT_ATOMS: atom_id res chain seq x y z
N MET A 1 -16.81 19.27 24.00
CA MET A 1 -16.26 18.27 24.94
C MET A 1 -14.77 18.15 24.65
N ASN A 2 -13.90 18.49 25.61
CA ASN A 2 -12.45 18.43 25.42
C ASN A 2 -12.00 16.97 25.36
N ALA A 3 -11.69 16.48 24.16
CA ALA A 3 -11.02 15.20 24.00
C ALA A 3 -9.60 15.35 24.54
N THR A 4 -9.33 14.74 25.70
CA THR A 4 -7.97 14.51 26.18
C THR A 4 -7.24 13.77 25.06
N SER A 5 -6.27 14.42 24.41
CA SER A 5 -5.50 13.80 23.34
C SER A 5 -4.72 12.62 23.94
N ILE A 6 -5.15 11.40 23.63
CA ILE A 6 -4.49 10.19 24.08
C ILE A 6 -3.18 10.10 23.29
N VAL A 7 -2.07 10.35 23.99
CA VAL A 7 -0.73 10.16 23.44
C VAL A 7 -0.37 8.69 23.54
N LEU A 8 -0.20 8.03 22.39
CA LEU A 8 0.31 6.66 22.34
C LEU A 8 1.79 6.64 21.99
N LYS A 9 2.52 5.72 22.62
CA LYS A 9 3.93 5.46 22.35
C LYS A 9 4.24 4.00 22.67
N GLU A 10 5.47 3.59 22.40
CA GLU A 10 5.95 2.26 22.77
C GLU A 10 5.64 1.93 24.24
N GLY A 11 5.05 0.75 24.47
CA GLY A 11 4.55 0.31 25.77
C GLY A 11 3.07 0.64 26.06
N SER A 12 2.44 1.54 25.30
CA SER A 12 0.99 1.77 25.37
C SER A 12 0.21 0.50 25.02
N ARG A 13 -0.97 0.31 25.63
CA ARG A 13 -1.86 -0.83 25.38
C ARG A 13 -3.33 -0.43 25.39
N GLY A 14 -4.17 -1.23 24.74
CA GLY A 14 -5.64 -1.14 24.81
C GLY A 14 -6.31 -0.70 23.52
N GLN A 15 -7.59 -0.32 23.63
CA GLN A 15 -8.45 -0.09 22.46
C GLN A 15 -7.95 1.00 21.51
N GLU A 16 -7.29 2.04 22.04
CA GLU A 16 -6.74 3.11 21.18
C GLU A 16 -5.54 2.62 20.36
N VAL A 17 -4.76 1.67 20.88
CA VAL A 17 -3.70 1.03 20.09
C VAL A 17 -4.29 0.14 19.01
N ILE A 18 -5.39 -0.57 19.28
CA ILE A 18 -6.12 -1.35 18.28
C ILE A 18 -6.57 -0.45 17.13
N LYS A 19 -7.22 0.67 17.43
CA LYS A 19 -7.65 1.65 16.42
C LYS A 19 -6.49 2.20 15.60
N LEU A 20 -5.36 2.51 16.25
CA LEU A 20 -4.14 2.94 15.58
C LEU A 20 -3.64 1.86 14.60
N GLN A 21 -3.53 0.61 15.07
CA GLN A 21 -3.05 -0.52 14.27
C GLN A 21 -3.99 -0.80 13.08
N GLU A 22 -5.31 -0.76 13.28
CA GLU A 22 -6.31 -0.87 12.22
C GLU A 22 -6.16 0.23 11.16
N GLY A 23 -6.02 1.48 11.60
CA GLY A 23 -5.83 2.64 10.72
C GLY A 23 -4.55 2.52 9.90
N LEU A 24 -3.41 2.28 10.56
CA LEU A 24 -2.13 2.10 9.88
C LEU A 24 -2.14 0.91 8.93
N LYS A 25 -2.84 -0.18 9.28
CA LYS A 25 -2.98 -1.36 8.42
C LYS A 25 -3.84 -1.09 7.20
N LYS A 26 -4.94 -0.36 7.35
CA LYS A 26 -5.80 0.07 6.24
C LYS A 26 -5.08 1.01 5.26
N LEU A 27 -4.09 1.76 5.75
CA LEU A 27 -3.21 2.61 4.94
C LEU A 27 -1.90 1.91 4.52
N ASN A 28 -1.78 0.60 4.73
CA ASN A 28 -0.63 -0.24 4.39
C ASN A 28 0.72 0.15 5.03
N PHE A 29 0.71 0.91 6.14
CA PHE A 29 1.89 1.20 6.95
C PHE A 29 2.21 0.11 7.98
N TYR A 30 1.26 -0.79 8.27
CA TYR A 30 1.39 -1.81 9.30
C TYR A 30 0.93 -3.18 8.81
N SER A 31 1.83 -4.17 8.82
CA SER A 31 1.54 -5.56 8.43
C SER A 31 1.37 -6.51 9.63
N GLY A 32 1.62 -6.04 10.85
CA GLY A 32 1.55 -6.84 12.07
C GLY A 32 0.13 -7.20 12.51
N ALA A 33 0.05 -7.89 13.65
CA ALA A 33 -1.21 -8.24 14.29
C ALA A 33 -1.86 -7.01 14.92
N ILE A 34 -3.19 -6.96 14.90
CA ILE A 34 -3.97 -5.98 15.65
C ILE A 34 -4.25 -6.60 17.02
N ASP A 35 -3.35 -6.35 17.97
CA ASP A 35 -3.35 -6.97 19.31
C ASP A 35 -3.53 -5.95 20.43
N GLY A 36 -3.58 -4.65 20.09
CA GLY A 36 -3.68 -3.58 21.07
C GLY A 36 -2.41 -3.39 21.89
N VAL A 37 -1.26 -3.90 21.45
CA VAL A 37 0.04 -3.69 22.09
C VAL A 37 0.93 -2.82 21.20
N PHE A 38 1.31 -1.65 21.72
CA PHE A 38 2.20 -0.75 20.99
C PHE A 38 3.65 -1.20 21.19
N GLY A 39 4.05 -2.22 20.42
CA GLY A 39 5.42 -2.72 20.35
C GLY A 39 6.27 -2.01 19.28
N SER A 40 7.46 -2.55 19.04
CA SER A 40 8.40 -2.03 18.02
C SER A 40 7.77 -1.96 16.62
N ALA A 41 7.05 -3.00 16.20
CA ALA A 41 6.39 -3.03 14.88
C ALA A 41 5.35 -1.90 14.72
N THR A 42 4.60 -1.58 15.78
CA THR A 42 3.64 -0.45 15.75
C THR A 42 4.38 0.88 15.73
N LYS A 43 5.48 1.02 16.49
CA LYS A 43 6.31 2.23 16.47
C LYS A 43 6.90 2.50 15.09
N ASP A 44 7.46 1.48 14.46
CA ASP A 44 8.03 1.59 13.12
C ASP A 44 6.96 2.02 12.11
N ALA A 45 5.76 1.44 12.18
CA ALA A 45 4.63 1.86 11.35
C ALA A 45 4.21 3.32 11.59
N VAL A 46 4.22 3.79 12.84
CA VAL A 46 3.94 5.19 13.17
C VAL A 46 5.01 6.12 12.58
N ILE A 47 6.29 5.79 12.72
CA ILE A 47 7.40 6.58 12.14
C ILE A 47 7.25 6.65 10.62
N LYS A 48 6.94 5.52 9.96
CA LYS A 48 6.70 5.45 8.51
C LYS A 48 5.55 6.37 8.09
N PHE A 49 4.42 6.24 8.76
CA PHE A 49 3.26 7.09 8.53
C PHE A 49 3.60 8.57 8.73
N GLN A 50 4.26 8.92 9.83
CA GLN A 50 4.65 10.30 10.11
C GLN A 50 5.54 10.86 9.01
N ARG A 51 6.57 10.13 8.55
CA ARG A 51 7.43 10.57 7.44
C ARG A 51 6.64 10.76 6.15
N ALA A 52 5.79 9.79 5.79
CA ALA A 52 4.97 9.84 4.59
C ALA A 52 4.01 11.02 4.57
N GLN A 53 3.58 11.47 5.75
CA GLN A 53 2.68 12.60 5.92
C GLN A 53 3.39 13.93 6.24
N GLY A 54 4.72 13.99 6.14
CA GLY A 54 5.49 15.21 6.41
C GLY A 54 5.45 15.67 7.87
N LEU A 55 5.16 14.76 8.80
CA LEU A 55 5.15 15.00 10.24
C LEU A 55 6.54 14.74 10.84
N VAL A 56 6.75 15.20 12.08
CA VAL A 56 7.91 14.80 12.89
C VAL A 56 7.80 13.29 13.14
N ALA A 57 8.81 12.54 12.72
CA ALA A 57 8.82 11.08 12.76
C ALA A 57 9.46 10.55 14.05
N ASP A 58 8.83 10.85 15.18
CA ASP A 58 9.28 10.50 16.54
C ASP A 58 8.70 9.17 17.06
N GLY A 59 7.76 8.56 16.33
CA GLY A 59 7.08 7.33 16.74
C GLY A 59 6.04 7.55 17.85
N ILE A 60 5.67 8.80 18.12
CA ILE A 60 4.69 9.19 19.14
C ILE A 60 3.39 9.65 18.46
N VAL A 61 2.28 9.03 18.83
CA VAL A 61 0.97 9.36 18.28
C VAL A 61 0.29 10.39 19.17
N GLY A 62 0.56 11.67 18.89
CA GLY A 62 -0.16 12.80 19.46
C GLY A 62 -1.29 13.30 18.56
N THR A 63 -1.88 14.46 18.92
CA THR A 63 -3.01 15.07 18.19
C THR A 63 -2.77 15.23 16.69
N LYS A 64 -1.56 15.64 16.28
CA LYS A 64 -1.22 15.83 14.87
C LYS A 64 -1.25 14.50 14.10
N THR A 65 -0.64 13.46 14.67
CA THR A 65 -0.62 12.12 14.08
C THR A 65 -2.04 11.56 13.97
N TRP A 66 -2.84 11.66 15.02
CA TRP A 66 -4.25 11.22 15.00
C TRP A 66 -5.10 11.97 14.00
N SER A 67 -5.01 13.31 13.97
CA SER A 67 -5.76 14.13 13.03
C SER A 67 -5.46 13.72 11.60
N LYS A 68 -4.16 13.53 11.28
CA LYS A 68 -3.77 13.13 9.94
C LYS A 68 -4.19 11.71 9.60
N LEU A 69 -4.08 10.77 10.54
CA LEU A 69 -4.54 9.40 10.33
C LEU A 69 -6.04 9.35 10.02
N ASN A 70 -6.85 10.08 10.79
CA ASN A 70 -8.30 10.16 10.57
C ASN A 70 -8.67 10.86 9.27
N GLU A 71 -7.96 11.92 8.90
CA GLU A 71 -8.12 12.58 7.59
C GLU A 71 -7.91 11.59 6.45
N MET A 72 -6.79 10.85 6.47
CA MET A 72 -6.45 9.86 5.45
C MET A 72 -7.43 8.67 5.41
N LEU A 73 -8.03 8.30 6.56
CA LEU A 73 -9.05 7.26 6.64
C LEU A 73 -10.45 7.74 6.22
N GLY A 74 -10.72 9.03 6.35
CA GLY A 74 -12.01 9.68 6.09
C GLY A 74 -12.13 10.28 4.68
N ASN A 75 -11.02 10.53 4.00
CA ASN A 75 -11.01 10.77 2.56
C ASN A 75 -11.62 9.54 1.89
N ASN A 76 -12.81 9.69 1.27
CA ASN A 76 -13.37 8.64 0.44
C ASN A 76 -12.30 8.26 -0.59
N MET A 77 -11.95 6.98 -0.68
CA MET A 77 -10.98 6.42 -1.63
C MET A 77 -11.30 6.72 -3.12
N SER A 78 -12.36 7.49 -3.40
CA SER A 78 -12.72 8.08 -4.67
C SER A 78 -11.86 9.27 -5.10
N GLN A 79 -10.98 9.79 -4.23
CA GLN A 79 -10.00 10.84 -4.56
C GLN A 79 -8.56 10.31 -4.51
N ASN A 80 -8.35 9.00 -4.70
CA ASN A 80 -7.02 8.42 -4.73
C ASN A 80 -6.14 9.16 -5.74
N LYS A 81 -5.13 9.89 -5.24
CA LYS A 81 -4.13 10.60 -6.06
C LYS A 81 -3.09 9.61 -6.61
N TRP A 82 -3.56 8.49 -7.15
CA TRP A 82 -2.75 7.73 -8.07
C TRP A 82 -2.52 8.61 -9.28
N ARG A 83 -1.26 8.77 -9.66
CA ARG A 83 -0.86 9.43 -10.89
C ARG A 83 -0.09 8.43 -11.72
N LYS A 84 -0.41 8.37 -13.00
CA LYS A 84 0.34 7.57 -13.96
C LYS A 84 1.78 8.08 -14.05
N MET A 85 2.74 7.17 -13.99
CA MET A 85 4.15 7.49 -14.09
C MET A 85 4.51 7.97 -15.51
N THR A 86 5.51 8.84 -15.60
CA THR A 86 6.13 9.18 -16.90
C THR A 86 7.00 8.02 -17.38
N PRO A 87 7.31 7.90 -18.69
CA PRO A 87 8.17 6.81 -19.17
C PRO A 87 9.51 6.68 -18.44
N GLN A 88 10.10 7.80 -18.02
CA GLN A 88 11.33 7.76 -17.24
C GLN A 88 11.11 7.22 -15.82
N GLN A 89 10.02 7.63 -15.16
CA GLN A 89 9.64 7.09 -13.85
C GLN A 89 9.32 5.60 -13.93
N GLU A 90 8.71 5.12 -15.01
CA GLU A 90 8.47 3.69 -15.23
C GLU A 90 9.79 2.90 -15.34
N ILE A 91 10.76 3.42 -16.10
CA ILE A 91 12.09 2.80 -16.20
C ILE A 91 12.77 2.70 -14.84
N ASP A 92 12.72 3.78 -14.05
CA ASP A 92 13.36 3.82 -12.73
C ASP A 92 12.64 2.92 -11.72
N GLU A 93 11.31 2.84 -11.81
CA GLU A 93 10.50 1.89 -11.04
C GLU A 93 10.87 0.45 -11.38
N ILE A 94 10.96 0.10 -12.67
CA ILE A 94 11.35 -1.25 -13.11
C ILE A 94 12.73 -1.62 -12.59
N LYS A 95 13.71 -0.69 -12.63
CA LYS A 95 15.04 -0.90 -12.04
C LYS A 95 14.94 -1.17 -10.54
N SER A 96 14.15 -0.39 -9.81
CA SER A 96 13.92 -0.61 -8.38
C SER A 96 13.29 -1.97 -8.09
N LEU A 97 12.39 -2.46 -8.95
CA LEU A 97 11.77 -3.77 -8.81
C LEU A 97 12.77 -4.91 -8.99
N ILE A 98 13.62 -4.85 -10.03
CA ILE A 98 14.61 -5.91 -10.29
C ILE A 98 15.76 -5.92 -9.28
N ASP A 99 16.12 -4.76 -8.72
CA ASP A 99 17.17 -4.64 -7.70
C ASP A 99 16.66 -4.98 -6.28
N SER A 100 15.35 -5.17 -6.12
CA SER A 100 14.72 -5.49 -4.84
C SER A 100 14.30 -6.95 -4.75
N ARG A 101 14.63 -7.61 -3.62
CA ARG A 101 14.14 -8.97 -3.31
C ARG A 101 12.62 -9.06 -3.36
N MET A 102 11.91 -8.05 -2.82
CA MET A 102 10.44 -8.03 -2.80
C MET A 102 9.87 -7.68 -4.18
N GLY A 103 10.54 -6.83 -4.95
CA GLY A 103 10.16 -6.54 -6.33
C GLY A 103 10.26 -7.79 -7.21
N VAL A 104 11.38 -8.52 -7.15
CA VAL A 104 11.58 -9.79 -7.85
C VAL A 104 10.56 -10.85 -7.40
N ALA A 105 10.26 -10.93 -6.10
CA ALA A 105 9.23 -11.84 -5.60
C ALA A 105 7.84 -11.56 -6.21
N ALA A 106 7.45 -10.29 -6.32
CA ALA A 106 6.21 -9.91 -6.99
C ALA A 106 6.22 -10.25 -8.49
N LEU A 107 7.33 -10.00 -9.18
CA LEU A 107 7.47 -10.36 -10.60
C LEU A 107 7.38 -11.88 -10.82
N ASN A 108 7.96 -12.68 -9.93
CA ASN A 108 7.84 -14.13 -9.95
C ASN A 108 6.38 -14.57 -9.73
N GLN A 109 5.65 -13.91 -8.84
CA GLN A 109 4.22 -14.20 -8.63
C GLN A 109 3.41 -13.95 -9.91
N LEU A 110 3.67 -12.86 -10.63
CA LEU A 110 3.04 -12.61 -11.93
C LEU A 110 3.37 -13.70 -12.95
N ALA A 111 4.61 -14.17 -12.98
CA ALA A 111 5.03 -15.26 -13.87
C ALA A 111 4.27 -16.56 -13.56
N LEU A 112 4.13 -16.92 -12.29
CA LEU A 112 3.38 -18.10 -11.84
C LEU A 112 1.89 -18.02 -12.20
N GLU A 113 1.32 -16.81 -12.28
CA GLU A 113 -0.08 -16.56 -12.66
C GLU A 113 -0.26 -16.34 -14.18
N ASN A 114 0.81 -16.48 -14.98
CA ASN A 114 0.84 -16.24 -16.43
C ASN A 114 0.62 -14.78 -16.87
N PHE A 115 0.87 -13.79 -16.01
CA PHE A 115 0.71 -12.35 -16.30
C PHE A 115 1.93 -11.70 -16.96
N ILE A 116 2.73 -12.49 -17.69
CA ILE A 116 3.93 -12.00 -18.40
C ILE A 116 3.89 -12.16 -19.92
N GLY A 117 2.73 -12.55 -20.47
CA GLY A 117 2.54 -12.76 -21.91
C GLY A 117 2.62 -11.48 -22.75
N TYR A 118 2.74 -11.67 -24.06
CA TYR A 118 2.85 -10.59 -25.05
C TYR A 118 1.57 -9.74 -25.19
N ASP A 119 0.42 -10.32 -24.85
CA ASP A 119 -0.89 -9.71 -24.85
C ASP A 119 -1.24 -9.05 -23.50
N CYS A 120 -0.28 -9.01 -22.57
CA CYS A 120 -0.40 -8.30 -21.30
C CYS A 120 0.24 -6.92 -21.39
N THR A 121 -0.52 -5.89 -21.05
CA THR A 121 -0.06 -4.50 -20.93
C THR A 121 0.30 -4.19 -19.48
N ARG A 122 1.31 -3.34 -19.28
CA ARG A 122 1.72 -2.86 -17.96
C ARG A 122 1.64 -1.34 -17.91
N LYS A 123 1.09 -0.82 -16.82
CA LYS A 123 1.10 0.61 -16.50
C LYS A 123 1.57 0.78 -15.07
N PHE A 124 2.34 1.83 -14.80
CA PHE A 124 2.80 2.13 -13.45
C PHE A 124 2.21 3.44 -12.93
N TYR A 125 1.97 3.44 -11.62
CA TYR A 125 1.35 4.54 -10.91
C TYR A 125 2.10 4.81 -9.62
N ILE A 126 2.10 6.07 -9.21
CA ILE A 126 2.62 6.50 -7.91
C ILE A 126 1.48 7.15 -7.14
N ASN A 127 1.41 6.85 -5.84
CA ASN A 127 0.46 7.49 -4.95
C ASN A 127 1.08 8.77 -4.37
N ASP A 128 0.65 9.92 -4.90
CA ASP A 128 1.12 11.23 -4.44
C ASP A 128 0.54 11.59 -3.05
N GLU A 129 -0.52 10.91 -2.58
CA GLU A 129 -1.15 11.14 -1.26
C GLU A 129 -0.27 10.67 -0.09
N PHE A 130 0.54 9.63 -0.31
CA PHE A 130 1.49 9.12 0.68
C PHE A 130 2.91 9.60 0.41
N GLY A 131 3.12 10.72 -0.30
CA GLY A 131 4.46 11.24 -0.58
C GLY A 131 5.35 10.27 -1.39
N GLY A 132 4.75 9.41 -2.23
CA GLY A 132 5.46 8.44 -3.04
C GLY A 132 5.84 7.12 -2.35
N PHE A 133 5.35 6.88 -1.13
CA PHE A 133 5.61 5.63 -0.39
C PHE A 133 4.89 4.42 -0.98
N GLN A 134 3.95 4.63 -1.90
CA GLN A 134 3.31 3.55 -2.63
C GLN A 134 3.45 3.75 -4.13
N THR A 135 3.89 2.71 -4.81
CA THR A 135 3.82 2.59 -6.26
C THR A 135 2.94 1.40 -6.60
N LEU A 136 2.38 1.39 -7.81
CA LEU A 136 1.51 0.32 -8.27
C LEU A 136 1.86 -0.05 -9.69
N MET A 137 1.93 -1.34 -9.95
CA MET A 137 1.98 -1.92 -11.29
C MET A 137 0.63 -2.55 -11.59
N GLN A 138 -0.05 -2.03 -12.60
CA GLN A 138 -1.24 -2.63 -13.18
C GLN A 138 -0.81 -3.51 -14.36
N VAL A 139 -1.27 -4.76 -14.36
CA VAL A 139 -1.08 -5.68 -15.48
C VAL A 139 -2.44 -6.13 -15.98
N LYS A 140 -2.75 -5.84 -17.24
CA LYS A 140 -4.00 -6.24 -17.92
C LYS A 140 -3.70 -7.14 -19.09
N CYS A 141 -4.31 -8.32 -19.14
CA CYS A 141 -4.15 -9.27 -20.25
C CYS A 141 -5.45 -9.36 -21.06
N SER A 142 -5.33 -9.67 -22.36
CA SER A 142 -6.49 -9.77 -23.27
C SER A 142 -7.44 -10.92 -22.94
N THR A 143 -6.94 -11.94 -22.23
CA THR A 143 -7.64 -13.16 -21.88
C THR A 143 -7.50 -13.40 -20.37
N PRO A 144 -8.57 -13.84 -19.67
CA PRO A 144 -8.49 -14.18 -18.25
C PRO A 144 -7.47 -15.29 -17.98
N ARG A 145 -6.71 -15.15 -16.89
CA ARG A 145 -5.60 -16.02 -16.49
C ARG A 145 -5.60 -16.26 -14.99
N GLY A 146 -4.87 -17.29 -14.56
CA GLY A 146 -4.54 -17.47 -13.18
C GLY A 146 -3.72 -18.72 -12.94
N ALA A 147 -3.26 -18.90 -11.69
CA ALA A 147 -2.53 -20.10 -11.27
C ALA A 147 -3.39 -21.39 -11.33
N SER A 148 -4.71 -21.26 -11.52
CA SER A 148 -5.65 -22.37 -11.67
C SER A 148 -6.63 -22.07 -12.81
N SER A 149 -7.04 -23.11 -13.53
CA SER A 149 -8.07 -23.01 -14.58
C SER A 149 -9.48 -22.73 -14.04
N ALA A 150 -9.68 -22.82 -12.72
CA ALA A 150 -10.99 -22.66 -12.09
C ALA A 150 -11.37 -21.20 -11.78
N ILE A 151 -10.40 -20.28 -11.71
CA ILE A 151 -10.61 -18.86 -11.39
C ILE A 151 -9.63 -18.04 -12.23
N GLY A 152 -10.15 -17.41 -13.28
CA GLY A 152 -9.41 -16.50 -14.14
C GLY A 152 -9.68 -15.04 -13.80
N TYR A 153 -8.68 -14.18 -13.97
CA TYR A 153 -8.78 -12.73 -13.86
C TYR A 153 -8.07 -12.10 -15.06
N GLU A 154 -8.57 -10.95 -15.52
CA GLU A 154 -8.00 -10.18 -16.63
C GLU A 154 -7.01 -9.12 -16.15
N GLU A 155 -7.03 -8.79 -14.85
CA GLU A 155 -6.19 -7.75 -14.27
C GLU A 155 -5.58 -8.17 -12.92
N ILE A 156 -4.26 -7.95 -12.78
CA ILE A 156 -3.58 -7.95 -11.49
C ILE A 156 -3.08 -6.53 -11.22
N ARG A 157 -3.32 -6.03 -10.00
CA ARG A 157 -2.64 -4.86 -9.46
C ARG A 157 -1.69 -5.28 -8.35
N VAL A 158 -0.44 -4.86 -8.48
CA VAL A 158 0.57 -5.05 -7.44
C VAL A 158 0.88 -3.69 -6.83
N THR A 159 0.53 -3.49 -5.56
CA THR A 159 0.91 -2.30 -4.80
C THR A 159 2.20 -2.58 -4.04
N PHE A 160 3.23 -1.77 -4.28
CA PHE A 160 4.52 -1.85 -3.60
C PHE A 160 4.55 -0.82 -2.48
N ASN A 161 4.68 -1.29 -1.24
CA ASN A 161 4.82 -0.42 -0.07
C ASN A 161 6.31 -0.20 0.19
N ARG A 162 6.70 1.08 0.19
CA ARG A 162 8.08 1.52 0.26
C ARG A 162 8.35 2.23 1.57
N PHE A 163 9.59 2.12 2.03
CA PHE A 163 10.15 3.01 3.02
C PHE A 163 11.46 3.56 2.49
N GLU A 164 11.50 4.88 2.30
CA GLU A 164 12.57 5.54 1.55
C GLU A 164 12.68 4.90 0.14
N SER A 165 13.86 4.43 -0.26
CA SER A 165 14.06 3.76 -1.57
C SER A 165 13.75 2.25 -1.55
N ASN A 166 13.48 1.65 -0.39
CA ASN A 166 13.35 0.21 -0.25
C ASN A 166 11.91 -0.25 -0.38
N ILE A 167 11.68 -1.31 -1.16
CA ILE A 167 10.39 -2.02 -1.19
C ILE A 167 10.36 -3.01 -0.03
N GLU A 168 9.52 -2.75 0.96
CA GLU A 168 9.46 -3.57 2.17
C GLU A 168 8.51 -4.75 2.01
N ASN A 169 7.40 -4.54 1.29
CA ASN A 169 6.41 -5.57 0.99
C ASN A 169 5.58 -5.17 -0.23
N PHE A 170 4.71 -6.08 -0.68
CA PHE A 170 3.76 -5.81 -1.74
C PHE A 170 2.42 -6.49 -1.44
N GLU A 171 1.36 -5.91 -2.00
CA GLU A 171 0.01 -6.45 -1.97
C GLU A 171 -0.47 -6.74 -3.39
N ILE A 172 -1.18 -7.84 -3.56
CA ILE A 172 -1.75 -8.26 -4.84
C ILE A 172 -3.26 -8.20 -4.76
N GLU A 173 -3.84 -7.45 -5.69
CA GLU A 173 -5.27 -7.46 -5.98
C GLU A 173 -5.49 -8.15 -7.33
N ARG A 174 -6.40 -9.13 -7.35
CA ARG A 174 -6.80 -9.87 -8.55
C ARG A 174 -8.21 -9.46 -8.91
N ILE A 175 -8.42 -9.04 -10.15
CA ILE A 175 -9.68 -8.45 -10.61
C ILE A 175 -10.17 -9.27 -11.80
N SER A 176 -11.38 -9.80 -11.62
CA SER A 176 -12.17 -10.52 -12.61
C SER A 176 -13.58 -9.96 -12.64
N GLU A 177 -14.33 -10.26 -13.70
CA GLU A 177 -15.76 -9.98 -13.77
C GLU A 177 -16.54 -10.51 -12.55
N GLU A 178 -16.12 -11.64 -11.95
CA GLU A 178 -16.79 -12.27 -10.80
C GLU A 178 -16.34 -11.73 -9.44
N THR A 179 -15.07 -11.32 -9.30
CA THR A 179 -14.50 -10.83 -8.03
C THR A 179 -14.83 -9.37 -7.72
N GLY A 180 -15.49 -8.67 -8.65
CA GLY A 180 -16.03 -7.32 -8.46
C GLY A 180 -15.08 -6.18 -8.84
N SER A 181 -15.57 -4.95 -8.71
CA SER A 181 -14.85 -3.72 -9.04
C SER A 181 -13.56 -3.57 -8.23
N PRO A 182 -12.50 -2.97 -8.81
CA PRO A 182 -11.25 -2.71 -8.09
C PRO A 182 -11.46 -1.88 -6.82
N LYS A 183 -10.60 -2.06 -5.82
CA LYS A 183 -10.58 -1.30 -4.55
C LYS A 183 -10.57 0.22 -4.76
N PHE A 184 -10.08 0.67 -5.91
CA PHE A 184 -10.05 2.07 -6.31
C PHE A 184 -9.92 2.22 -7.83
N GLU A 185 -10.25 3.40 -8.34
CA GLU A 185 -10.03 3.74 -9.73
C GLU A 185 -8.60 4.25 -9.96
N LEU A 186 -8.05 3.97 -11.14
CA LEU A 186 -6.75 4.47 -11.60
C LEU A 186 -7.00 5.44 -12.75
N PRO A 187 -6.25 6.56 -12.84
CA PRO A 187 -6.36 7.44 -14.01
C PRO A 187 -5.87 6.72 -15.28
N GLU A 188 -6.31 7.21 -16.44
CA GLU A 188 -6.01 6.62 -17.75
C GLU A 188 -4.50 6.64 -18.14
#